data_AF-A0A1N6TW57-F1
#
_entry.id   AF-A0A1N6TW57-F1
#
_cell.length_a   1.000
_cell.length_b   1.000
_cell.length_c   1.000
_cell.angle_alpha   90.00
_cell.angle_beta   90.00
_cell.angle_gamma   90.00
#
_symmetry.space_group_name_H-M   'P 1'
#
loop_
_entity.id
_entity.type
_entity.pdbx_description
1 polymer ?
#
loop_
_entity_poly.entity_id
_entity_poly.type
_entity_poly.pdbx_seq_one_letter_code
_entity_poly.pdbx_strand_id
1 'polypeptide(L)'
;MLNRMTIRNKLILGSVLPLVVLLLVVVTAMMALDKANQSADSLYRDRIVPLEQLKKVADLYAVSVIDAVNKVDHAMVSAEDALAGVRQAKIDIKQNWDSYTATKLTQEEAQLVKEAQQLFIPADKAVDDLINALSGMSGLSSGEMYAFNGPLYASIDPIGDKIGELVSLQLSEADSMVAEMARINARQHNLQLIASSVTIILLGLLGWRIYLSIRRPLHELQECMSQVAEHSDLRVRANIEGKHELAQIAGGFNHMLNQMQLLVGEISNATSQLAAAAEEMSSISSHSSQVINRQRAEVEQVAAAMNEMVATVRDVAGSAENADLEAKNTLDASDRGGQVVNQAVAATGDLVGQVSRVAEEVAIVEKDSEAIGSVIDVINGIAEQTNLLALNAAIEAARAGEQGRGFAVVADEVRSLAQRTQESTAEIQQVIGRLQGGTSNTVVAMQVSQEQAVKTGSQAEEAGVALQEIAEAVRRISDLNTQIASASEEQSSVAEEINRSLVAINDGAQESATGATQAEEASHELSRLASSLQDMAARFRV
;
A
#
# COMPACT_ATOMS: atom_id res chain seq x y z
N MET A 1 -4.29 25.33 -45.02
CA MET A 1 -4.90 24.09 -45.54
C MET A 1 -3.98 22.88 -45.34
N LEU A 2 -2.76 22.87 -45.92
CA LEU A 2 -1.78 21.77 -45.76
C LEU A 2 -1.52 21.37 -44.30
N ASN A 3 -1.34 22.34 -43.38
CA ASN A 3 -1.10 22.04 -41.97
C ASN A 3 -2.22 21.27 -41.28
N ARG A 4 -3.47 21.30 -41.79
CA ARG A 4 -4.60 20.56 -41.20
C ARG A 4 -4.84 19.20 -41.86
N MET A 5 -4.10 18.87 -42.92
CA MET A 5 -4.23 17.60 -43.63
C MET A 5 -3.43 16.50 -42.94
N THR A 6 -3.91 15.27 -43.06
CA THR A 6 -3.18 14.07 -42.64
C THR A 6 -1.87 13.91 -43.41
N ILE A 7 -0.87 13.28 -42.79
CA ILE A 7 0.39 12.95 -43.47
C ILE A 7 0.11 12.11 -44.71
N ARG A 8 -0.82 11.15 -44.60
CA ARG A 8 -1.30 10.34 -45.74
C ARG A 8 -1.72 11.20 -46.92
N ASN A 9 -2.58 12.20 -46.69
CA ASN A 9 -3.09 13.04 -47.77
C ASN A 9 -2.01 13.99 -48.32
N LYS A 10 -1.06 14.44 -47.50
CA LYS A 10 0.11 15.21 -47.96
C LYS A 10 0.99 14.37 -48.90
N LEU A 11 1.26 13.12 -48.54
CA LEU A 11 2.06 12.21 -49.36
C LEU A 11 1.37 11.85 -50.67
N ILE A 12 0.06 11.57 -50.64
CA ILE A 12 -0.74 11.33 -51.85
C ILE A 12 -0.73 12.56 -52.76
N LEU A 13 -0.94 13.76 -52.21
CA LEU A 13 -0.90 15.00 -52.99
C LEU A 13 0.50 15.24 -53.59
N GLY A 14 1.56 14.97 -52.83
CA GLY A 14 2.94 15.12 -53.27
C GLY A 14 3.41 14.07 -54.29
N SER A 15 2.73 12.92 -54.42
CA SER A 15 3.11 11.86 -55.36
C SER A 15 2.19 11.75 -56.57
N VAL A 16 0.88 11.83 -56.38
CA VAL A 16 -0.12 11.66 -57.47
C VAL A 16 -0.20 12.91 -58.35
N LEU A 17 -0.17 14.12 -57.77
CA LEU A 17 -0.28 15.35 -58.54
C LEU A 17 0.88 15.51 -59.55
N PRO A 18 2.17 15.31 -59.18
CA PRO A 18 3.26 15.32 -60.15
C PRO A 18 3.05 14.34 -61.30
N LEU A 19 2.58 13.12 -61.02
CA LEU A 19 2.36 12.09 -62.04
C LEU A 19 1.28 12.51 -63.04
N VAL A 20 0.17 13.08 -62.55
CA VAL A 20 -0.91 13.59 -63.41
C VAL A 20 -0.43 14.75 -64.28
N VAL A 21 0.33 15.68 -63.72
CA VAL A 21 0.84 16.82 -64.49
C VAL A 21 1.89 16.38 -65.52
N LEU A 22 2.76 15.44 -65.16
CA LEU A 22 3.75 14.88 -66.08
C LEU A 22 3.08 14.14 -67.25
N LEU A 23 2.01 13.39 -66.97
CA LEU A 23 1.19 12.75 -68.01
C LEU A 23 0.62 13.79 -68.98
N LEU A 24 0.12 14.92 -68.47
CA LEU A 24 -0.45 16.01 -69.29
C LEU A 24 0.63 16.65 -70.19
N VAL A 25 1.84 16.88 -69.66
CA VAL A 25 2.99 17.36 -70.45
C VAL A 25 3.35 16.36 -71.56
N VAL A 26 3.39 15.07 -71.26
CA VAL A 26 3.67 14.03 -72.27
C VAL A 26 2.61 14.01 -73.36
N VAL A 27 1.32 14.05 -73.00
CA VAL A 27 0.21 14.06 -73.97
C VAL A 27 0.28 15.27 -74.88
N THR A 28 0.52 16.47 -74.33
CA THR A 28 0.63 17.70 -75.13
C THR A 28 1.88 17.71 -76.02
N ALA A 29 2.99 17.12 -75.59
CA ALA A 29 4.18 16.93 -76.43
C ALA A 29 3.90 15.97 -77.60
N MET A 30 3.18 14.87 -77.35
CA MET A 30 2.78 13.92 -78.41
C MET A 30 1.85 14.59 -79.44
N MET A 31 0.89 15.41 -79.01
CA MET A 31 0.01 16.16 -79.92
C MET A 31 0.80 17.16 -80.80
N ALA A 32 1.81 17.82 -80.25
CA ALA A 32 2.65 18.74 -81.02
C ALA A 32 3.51 18.01 -82.06
N LEU A 33 4.05 16.84 -81.70
CA LEU A 33 4.81 15.99 -82.61
C LEU A 33 3.95 15.46 -83.75
N ASP A 34 2.72 15.03 -83.47
CA ASP A 34 1.77 14.58 -84.49
C ASP A 34 1.45 15.70 -85.49
N LYS A 35 1.22 16.92 -85.00
CA LYS A 35 1.01 18.09 -85.86
C LYS A 35 2.22 18.41 -86.74
N ALA A 36 3.43 18.30 -86.20
CA ALA A 36 4.66 18.50 -86.96
C ALA A 36 4.82 17.44 -88.07
N ASN A 37 4.50 16.18 -87.78
CA ASN A 37 4.51 15.10 -88.77
C ASN A 37 3.48 15.34 -89.89
N GLN A 38 2.26 15.76 -89.56
CA GLN A 38 1.24 16.09 -90.57
C GLN A 38 1.66 17.24 -91.47
N SER A 39 2.31 18.27 -90.92
CA SER A 39 2.85 19.38 -91.70
C SER A 39 3.98 18.94 -92.65
N ALA A 40 4.85 18.03 -92.21
CA ALA A 40 5.90 17.46 -93.06
C ALA A 40 5.32 16.61 -94.21
N ASP A 41 4.27 15.81 -93.97
CA ASP A 41 3.59 15.04 -95.02
C ASP A 41 2.95 15.96 -96.08
N SER A 42 2.31 17.06 -95.66
CA SER A 42 1.75 18.06 -96.58
C SER A 42 2.84 18.74 -97.42
N LEU A 43 3.98 19.12 -96.86
CA LEU A 43 5.10 19.67 -97.64
C LEU A 43 5.56 18.71 -98.73
N TYR A 44 5.70 17.43 -98.39
CA TYR A 44 6.15 16.41 -99.33
C TYR A 44 5.12 16.19 -100.46
N ARG A 45 3.84 15.99 -100.12
CA ARG A 45 2.80 15.68 -101.10
C ARG A 45 2.36 16.88 -101.93
N ASP A 46 2.25 18.06 -101.31
CA ASP A 46 1.65 19.24 -101.93
C ASP A 46 2.67 20.14 -102.63
N ARG A 47 3.98 19.95 -102.42
CA ARG A 47 5.04 20.77 -103.03
C ARG A 47 6.14 19.97 -103.71
N ILE A 48 6.74 18.99 -103.03
CA ILE A 48 7.87 18.22 -103.59
C ILE A 48 7.43 17.31 -104.76
N VAL A 49 6.32 16.58 -104.61
CA VAL A 49 5.79 15.72 -105.68
C VAL A 49 5.37 16.54 -106.93
N PRO A 50 4.63 17.67 -106.80
CA PRO A 50 4.36 18.58 -107.92
C PRO A 50 5.60 19.12 -108.63
N LEU A 51 6.67 19.45 -107.90
CA LEU A 51 7.94 19.87 -108.49
C LEU A 51 8.55 18.79 -109.39
N GLU A 52 8.51 17.52 -108.95
CA GLU A 52 8.96 16.40 -109.76
C GLU A 52 8.11 16.26 -111.04
N GLN A 53 6.80 16.43 -110.95
CA GLN A 53 5.87 16.36 -112.08
C GLN A 53 6.15 17.47 -113.10
N LEU A 54 6.28 18.72 -112.66
CA LEU A 54 6.62 19.86 -113.53
C LEU A 54 7.99 19.68 -114.19
N LYS A 55 8.98 19.22 -113.43
CA LYS A 55 10.32 18.91 -113.96
C LYS A 55 10.24 17.87 -115.08
N LYS A 56 9.47 16.78 -114.88
CA LYS A 56 9.29 15.76 -115.93
C LYS A 56 8.67 16.35 -117.20
N VAL A 57 7.69 17.24 -117.08
CA VAL A 57 7.09 17.91 -118.26
C VAL A 57 8.14 18.73 -119.01
N ALA A 58 8.95 19.53 -118.31
CA ALA A 58 10.02 20.31 -118.93
C ALA A 58 11.09 19.42 -119.59
N ASP A 59 11.56 18.38 -118.89
CA ASP A 59 12.56 17.44 -119.39
C ASP A 59 12.05 16.69 -120.65
N LEU A 60 10.78 16.30 -120.68
CA LEU A 60 10.17 15.62 -121.84
C LEU A 60 10.10 16.53 -123.07
N TYR A 61 9.75 17.81 -122.89
CA TYR A 61 9.79 18.76 -124.00
C TYR A 61 11.21 19.01 -124.52
N ALA A 62 12.17 19.22 -123.62
CA ALA A 62 13.55 19.52 -124.01
C ALA A 62 14.25 18.30 -124.64
N VAL A 63 14.14 17.13 -124.03
CA VAL A 63 14.93 15.93 -124.39
C VAL A 63 14.19 15.01 -125.36
N SER A 64 12.88 14.83 -125.20
CA SER A 64 12.13 13.84 -125.98
C SER A 64 11.39 14.44 -127.17
N VAL A 65 11.18 15.76 -127.20
CA VAL A 65 10.54 16.45 -128.31
C VAL A 65 11.56 17.26 -129.11
N ILE A 66 12.16 18.29 -128.50
CA ILE A 66 13.12 19.18 -129.19
C ILE A 66 14.38 18.41 -129.62
N ASP A 67 15.05 17.74 -128.68
CA ASP A 67 16.30 17.01 -128.98
C ASP A 67 16.06 15.81 -129.89
N ALA A 68 14.85 15.25 -129.95
CA ALA A 68 14.49 14.22 -130.93
C ALA A 68 14.58 14.76 -132.37
N VAL A 69 14.13 15.99 -132.62
CA VAL A 69 14.26 16.65 -133.93
C VAL A 69 15.72 16.85 -134.31
N ASN A 70 16.53 17.36 -133.37
CA ASN A 70 17.96 17.57 -133.59
C ASN A 70 18.69 16.24 -133.87
N LYS A 71 18.35 15.18 -133.13
CA LYS A 71 18.94 13.84 -133.32
C LYS A 71 18.57 13.22 -134.67
N VAL A 72 17.33 13.38 -135.13
CA VAL A 72 16.93 12.95 -136.47
C VAL A 72 17.66 13.77 -137.53
N ASP A 73 17.70 15.10 -137.40
CA ASP A 73 18.36 15.97 -138.40
C ASP A 73 19.87 15.68 -138.57
N HIS A 74 20.51 15.17 -137.52
CA HIS A 74 21.91 14.73 -137.51
C HIS A 74 22.12 13.22 -137.75
N ALA A 75 21.08 12.48 -138.15
CA ALA A 75 21.11 11.03 -138.39
C ALA A 75 21.66 10.22 -137.19
N MET A 76 21.40 10.67 -135.96
CA MET A 76 21.77 9.95 -134.73
C MET A 76 20.70 8.95 -134.28
N VAL A 77 19.44 9.17 -134.65
CA VAL A 77 18.29 8.30 -134.33
C VAL A 77 17.43 8.17 -135.59
N SER A 78 16.81 7.01 -135.80
CA SER A 78 15.90 6.82 -136.95
C SER A 78 14.60 7.61 -136.75
N ALA A 79 13.93 7.95 -137.86
CA ALA A 79 12.64 8.62 -137.80
C ALA A 79 11.59 7.80 -137.01
N GLU A 80 11.63 6.47 -137.08
CA GLU A 80 10.70 5.60 -136.36
C GLU A 80 10.91 5.62 -134.83
N ASP A 81 12.18 5.60 -134.38
CA ASP A 81 12.51 5.64 -132.96
C ASP A 81 12.22 7.03 -132.37
N ALA A 82 12.52 8.09 -133.11
CA ALA A 82 12.14 9.46 -132.73
C ALA A 82 10.62 9.63 -132.70
N LEU A 83 9.89 9.07 -133.66
CA LEU A 83 8.42 9.08 -133.67
C LEU A 83 7.85 8.38 -132.44
N ALA A 84 8.38 7.20 -132.09
CA ALA A 84 7.97 6.47 -130.90
C ALA A 84 8.25 7.28 -129.62
N GLY A 85 9.44 7.88 -129.53
CA GLY A 85 9.84 8.74 -128.41
C GLY A 85 8.96 9.99 -128.26
N VAL A 86 8.69 10.71 -129.35
CA VAL A 86 7.85 11.92 -129.35
C VAL A 86 6.39 11.58 -129.02
N ARG A 87 5.85 10.46 -129.53
CA ARG A 87 4.50 10.00 -129.17
C ARG A 87 4.40 9.65 -127.69
N GLN A 88 5.38 8.93 -127.15
CA GLN A 88 5.41 8.60 -125.73
C GLN A 88 5.56 9.86 -124.87
N ALA A 89 6.44 10.79 -125.27
CA ALA A 89 6.63 12.05 -124.59
C ALA A 89 5.34 12.88 -124.55
N LYS A 90 4.56 12.93 -125.63
CA LYS A 90 3.25 13.61 -125.64
C LYS A 90 2.29 13.01 -124.61
N ILE A 91 2.25 11.68 -124.49
CA ILE A 91 1.42 10.99 -123.48
C ILE A 91 1.91 11.33 -122.07
N ASP A 92 3.21 11.21 -121.82
CA ASP A 92 3.79 11.41 -120.49
C ASP A 92 3.74 12.88 -120.05
N ILE A 93 3.89 13.82 -120.98
CA ILE A 93 3.69 15.26 -120.75
C ILE A 93 2.26 15.49 -120.25
N LYS A 94 1.26 14.94 -120.96
CA LYS A 94 -0.13 15.07 -120.58
C LYS A 94 -0.39 14.46 -119.20
N GLN A 95 0.12 13.25 -118.94
CA GLN A 95 -0.08 12.57 -117.66
C GLN A 95 0.55 13.32 -116.48
N ASN A 96 1.79 13.81 -116.62
CA ASN A 96 2.46 14.56 -115.56
C ASN A 96 1.80 15.94 -115.35
N TRP A 97 1.36 16.60 -116.43
CA TRP A 97 0.62 17.85 -116.34
C TRP A 97 -0.76 17.69 -115.68
N ASP A 98 -1.51 16.65 -116.05
CA ASP A 98 -2.80 16.33 -115.44
C ASP A 98 -2.63 15.96 -113.96
N SER A 99 -1.55 15.23 -113.63
CA SER A 99 -1.23 14.89 -112.23
C SER A 99 -0.87 16.12 -111.40
N TYR A 100 -0.12 17.06 -111.97
CA TYR A 100 0.22 18.34 -111.35
C TYR A 100 -1.03 19.19 -111.12
N THR A 101 -1.87 19.36 -112.14
CA THR A 101 -3.07 20.18 -112.05
C THR A 101 -4.18 19.58 -111.20
N ALA A 102 -4.11 18.27 -110.91
CA ALA A 102 -4.97 17.59 -109.94
C ALA A 102 -4.56 17.83 -108.48
N THR A 103 -3.38 18.41 -108.22
CA THR A 103 -2.93 18.75 -106.86
C THR A 103 -3.61 20.02 -106.35
N LYS A 104 -3.34 20.37 -105.08
CA LYS A 104 -3.90 21.57 -104.47
C LYS A 104 -3.13 22.82 -104.93
N LEU A 105 -3.64 23.43 -105.98
CA LEU A 105 -3.07 24.66 -106.54
C LEU A 105 -3.36 25.88 -105.67
N THR A 106 -2.36 26.75 -105.50
CA THR A 106 -2.57 28.11 -105.00
C THR A 106 -3.31 28.95 -106.04
N GLN A 107 -3.79 30.13 -105.63
CA GLN A 107 -4.47 31.04 -106.55
C GLN A 107 -3.55 31.48 -107.71
N GLU A 108 -2.26 31.68 -107.42
CA GLU A 108 -1.25 32.07 -108.40
C GLU A 108 -0.84 30.88 -109.29
N GLU A 109 -0.67 29.69 -108.72
CA GLU A 109 -0.43 28.46 -109.49
C GLU A 109 -1.58 28.19 -110.47
N ALA A 110 -2.83 28.33 -110.02
CA ALA A 110 -4.00 28.15 -110.88
C ALA A 110 -4.07 29.15 -112.04
N GLN A 111 -3.53 30.36 -111.85
CA GLN A 111 -3.43 31.36 -112.91
C GLN A 111 -2.35 30.98 -113.92
N LEU A 112 -1.15 30.64 -113.46
CA LEU A 112 -0.05 30.19 -114.31
C LEU A 112 -0.39 28.90 -115.07
N VAL A 113 -1.13 27.98 -114.45
CA VAL A 113 -1.66 26.78 -115.11
C VAL A 113 -2.59 27.14 -116.27
N LYS A 114 -3.48 28.13 -116.12
CA LYS A 114 -4.35 28.56 -117.22
C LYS A 114 -3.56 29.19 -118.37
N GLU A 115 -2.54 29.97 -118.06
CA GLU A 115 -1.64 30.56 -119.05
C GLU A 115 -0.86 29.46 -119.80
N ALA A 116 -0.29 28.51 -119.07
CA ALA A 116 0.37 27.34 -119.66
C ALA A 116 -0.58 26.53 -120.55
N GLN A 117 -1.81 26.28 -120.10
CA GLN A 117 -2.85 25.58 -120.88
C GLN A 117 -3.14 26.25 -122.23
N GLN A 118 -3.08 27.57 -122.31
CA GLN A 118 -3.22 28.28 -123.59
C GLN A 118 -2.02 28.07 -124.51
N LEU A 119 -0.82 27.95 -123.95
CA LEU A 119 0.42 27.68 -124.68
C LEU A 119 0.54 26.20 -125.12
N PHE A 120 -0.06 25.27 -124.39
CA PHE A 120 -0.15 23.87 -124.78
C PHE A 120 -0.88 23.67 -126.11
N ILE A 121 -1.87 24.52 -126.46
CA ILE A 121 -2.64 24.38 -127.71
C ILE A 121 -1.74 24.52 -128.96
N PRO A 122 -0.97 25.62 -129.16
CA PRO A 122 -0.04 25.72 -130.29
C PRO A 122 1.11 24.71 -130.20
N ALA A 123 1.59 24.36 -129.00
CA ALA A 123 2.65 23.36 -128.85
C ALA A 123 2.20 21.95 -129.21
N ASP A 124 1.01 21.51 -128.77
CA ASP A 124 0.44 20.21 -129.14
C ASP A 124 0.28 20.10 -130.64
N LYS A 125 -0.13 21.18 -131.30
CA LYS A 125 -0.20 21.26 -132.75
C LYS A 125 1.18 21.16 -133.39
N ALA A 126 2.19 21.88 -132.89
CA ALA A 126 3.56 21.78 -133.39
C ALA A 126 4.15 20.37 -133.21
N VAL A 127 3.83 19.70 -132.10
CA VAL A 127 4.19 18.30 -131.85
C VAL A 127 3.43 17.35 -132.78
N ASP A 128 2.15 17.58 -133.06
CA ASP A 128 1.38 16.79 -134.03
C ASP A 128 1.91 16.95 -135.46
N ASP A 129 2.27 18.18 -135.84
CA ASP A 129 2.91 18.48 -137.13
C ASP A 129 4.27 17.76 -137.24
N LEU A 130 5.05 17.74 -136.15
CA LEU A 130 6.30 16.96 -136.06
C LEU A 130 6.04 15.45 -136.16
N ILE A 131 5.04 14.91 -135.46
CA ILE A 131 4.66 13.49 -135.52
C ILE A 131 4.24 13.11 -136.94
N ASN A 132 3.48 13.96 -137.62
CA ASN A 132 3.06 13.74 -139.00
C ASN A 132 4.26 13.75 -139.97
N ALA A 133 5.20 14.68 -139.78
CA ALA A 133 6.43 14.73 -140.56
C ALA A 133 7.29 13.47 -140.36
N LEU A 134 7.53 13.08 -139.10
CA LEU A 134 8.26 11.85 -138.75
C LEU A 134 7.56 10.59 -139.29
N SER A 135 6.23 10.54 -139.31
CA SER A 135 5.47 9.40 -139.83
C SER A 135 5.57 9.24 -141.36
N GLY A 136 5.89 10.32 -142.08
CA GLY A 136 6.12 10.31 -143.52
C GLY A 136 7.57 9.99 -143.93
N MET A 137 8.48 9.86 -142.96
CA MET A 137 9.90 9.55 -143.16
C MET A 137 10.18 8.07 -142.85
N SER A 138 11.26 7.54 -143.41
CA SER A 138 11.72 6.18 -143.12
C SER A 138 13.24 6.11 -143.06
N GLY A 139 13.79 5.46 -142.02
CA GLY A 139 15.23 5.30 -141.83
C GLY A 139 15.96 6.54 -141.29
N LEU A 140 17.24 6.65 -141.64
CA LEU A 140 18.12 7.77 -141.26
C LEU A 140 18.05 8.87 -142.33
N SER A 141 17.46 10.01 -141.98
CA SER A 141 17.42 11.23 -142.79
C SER A 141 18.30 12.31 -142.16
N SER A 142 18.82 13.26 -142.95
CA SER A 142 19.62 14.38 -142.43
C SER A 142 19.29 15.67 -143.18
N GLY A 143 19.08 16.75 -142.44
CA GLY A 143 18.73 18.08 -142.98
C GLY A 143 17.25 18.28 -143.35
N GLU A 144 16.42 17.23 -143.25
CA GLU A 144 14.98 17.31 -143.57
C GLU A 144 14.13 17.86 -142.42
N MET A 145 14.72 17.99 -141.22
CA MET A 145 14.04 18.40 -140.00
C MET A 145 14.36 19.84 -139.57
N TYR A 146 15.35 20.48 -140.19
CA TYR A 146 15.73 21.86 -139.91
C TYR A 146 14.55 22.85 -139.96
N ALA A 147 13.59 22.66 -140.88
CA ALA A 147 12.42 23.51 -141.03
C ALA A 147 11.44 23.44 -139.84
N PHE A 148 11.46 22.35 -139.07
CA PHE A 148 10.60 22.15 -137.90
C PHE A 148 11.21 22.74 -136.63
N ASN A 149 12.53 22.93 -136.59
CA ASN A 149 13.24 23.33 -135.38
C ASN A 149 12.77 24.71 -134.89
N GLY A 150 12.78 25.72 -135.75
CA GLY A 150 12.36 27.08 -135.41
C GLY A 150 10.92 27.17 -134.89
N PRO A 151 9.90 26.66 -135.62
CA PRO A 151 8.52 26.65 -135.16
C PRO A 151 8.29 25.85 -133.86
N LEU A 152 9.05 24.76 -133.67
CA LEU A 152 8.96 23.92 -132.49
C LEU A 152 9.52 24.63 -131.25
N TYR A 153 10.71 25.25 -131.34
CA TYR A 153 11.23 26.13 -130.28
C TYR A 153 10.26 27.28 -129.99
N ALA A 154 9.74 27.95 -131.03
CA ALA A 154 8.79 29.07 -130.85
C ALA A 154 7.49 28.68 -130.13
N SER A 155 7.09 27.41 -130.20
CA SER A 155 5.88 26.90 -129.53
C SER A 155 6.17 26.29 -128.15
N ILE A 156 7.36 25.72 -127.94
CA ILE A 156 7.72 25.01 -126.69
C ILE A 156 8.46 25.90 -125.70
N ASP A 157 9.33 26.83 -126.13
CA ASP A 157 10.07 27.72 -125.22
C ASP A 157 9.14 28.49 -124.28
N PRO A 158 8.00 29.07 -124.74
CA PRO A 158 7.04 29.71 -123.83
C PRO A 158 6.47 28.76 -122.77
N ILE A 159 6.34 27.45 -123.08
CA ILE A 159 5.91 26.44 -122.10
C ILE A 159 7.04 26.16 -121.12
N GLY A 160 8.28 26.02 -121.59
CA GLY A 160 9.47 25.87 -120.73
C GLY A 160 9.60 27.01 -119.73
N ASP A 161 9.44 28.25 -120.18
CA ASP A 161 9.43 29.44 -119.34
C ASP A 161 8.29 29.40 -118.31
N LYS A 162 7.07 29.05 -118.75
CA LYS A 162 5.90 28.98 -117.85
C LYS A 162 6.00 27.84 -116.83
N ILE A 163 6.59 26.70 -117.21
CA ILE A 163 6.94 25.62 -116.27
C ILE A 163 8.03 26.10 -115.31
N GLY A 164 9.02 26.86 -115.78
CA GLY A 164 10.04 27.48 -114.94
C GLY A 164 9.44 28.43 -113.89
N GLU A 165 8.44 29.23 -114.28
CA GLU A 165 7.67 30.08 -113.35
C GLU A 165 6.91 29.23 -112.33
N LEU A 166 6.23 28.17 -112.75
CA LEU A 166 5.51 27.24 -111.86
C LEU A 166 6.45 26.51 -110.88
N VAL A 167 7.63 26.08 -111.34
CA VAL A 167 8.67 25.47 -110.50
C VAL A 167 9.20 26.47 -109.48
N SER A 168 9.48 27.71 -109.91
CA SER A 168 9.93 28.78 -109.02
C SER A 168 8.89 29.13 -107.96
N LEU A 169 7.60 29.14 -108.34
CA LEU A 169 6.49 29.36 -107.42
C LEU A 169 6.33 28.21 -106.42
N GLN A 170 6.40 26.96 -106.88
CA GLN A 170 6.36 25.79 -106.01
C GLN A 170 7.52 25.76 -104.99
N LEU A 171 8.72 26.17 -105.39
CA LEU A 171 9.86 26.32 -104.48
C LEU A 171 9.63 27.46 -103.48
N SER A 172 9.11 28.61 -103.92
CA SER A 172 8.77 29.73 -103.04
C SER A 172 7.68 29.38 -102.02
N GLU A 173 6.66 28.63 -102.45
CA GLU A 173 5.60 28.10 -101.58
C GLU A 173 6.12 27.03 -100.62
N ALA A 174 7.04 26.16 -101.05
CA ALA A 174 7.71 25.22 -100.16
C ALA A 174 8.53 25.95 -99.09
N ASP A 175 9.29 26.98 -99.46
CA ASP A 175 10.06 27.81 -98.52
C ASP A 175 9.14 28.56 -97.54
N SER A 176 8.01 29.09 -98.02
CA SER A 176 7.02 29.76 -97.16
C SER A 176 6.42 28.78 -96.13
N MET A 177 6.08 27.56 -96.56
CA MET A 177 5.58 26.49 -95.69
C MET A 177 6.62 26.03 -94.66
N VAL A 178 7.88 25.86 -95.05
CA VAL A 178 8.97 25.52 -94.12
C VAL A 178 9.18 26.64 -93.08
N ALA A 179 9.15 27.91 -93.51
CA ALA A 179 9.27 29.05 -92.62
C ALA A 179 8.08 29.15 -91.64
N GLU A 180 6.86 28.85 -92.09
CA GLU A 180 5.67 28.80 -91.24
C GLU A 180 5.76 27.64 -90.23
N MET A 181 6.14 26.44 -90.66
CA MET A 181 6.37 25.29 -89.80
C MET A 181 7.43 25.57 -88.73
N ALA A 182 8.54 26.19 -89.11
CA ALA A 182 9.60 26.58 -88.17
C ALA A 182 9.08 27.57 -87.10
N ARG A 183 8.27 28.57 -87.50
CA ARG A 183 7.65 29.51 -86.55
C ARG A 183 6.65 28.85 -85.61
N ILE A 184 5.77 27.99 -86.14
CA ILE A 184 4.78 27.26 -85.34
C ILE A 184 5.49 26.32 -84.36
N ASN A 185 6.48 25.57 -84.83
CA ASN A 185 7.23 24.64 -84.00
C ASN A 185 8.04 25.36 -82.93
N ALA A 186 8.72 26.47 -83.26
CA ALA A 186 9.43 27.29 -82.28
C ALA A 186 8.50 27.88 -81.21
N ARG A 187 7.31 28.36 -81.60
CA ARG A 187 6.30 28.84 -80.65
C ARG A 187 5.80 27.74 -79.74
N GLN A 188 5.49 26.56 -80.29
CA GLN A 188 5.04 25.40 -79.50
C GLN A 188 6.13 24.92 -78.53
N HIS A 189 7.38 24.84 -79.00
CA HIS A 189 8.52 24.47 -78.17
C HIS A 189 8.72 25.45 -77.01
N ASN A 190 8.70 26.76 -77.26
CA ASN A 190 8.83 27.78 -76.22
C ASN A 190 7.68 27.73 -75.21
N LEU A 191 6.44 27.53 -75.67
CA LEU A 191 5.29 27.37 -74.77
C LEU A 191 5.42 26.11 -73.89
N GLN A 192 5.90 24.99 -74.44
CA GLN A 192 6.14 23.77 -73.68
C GLN A 192 7.27 23.93 -72.65
N LEU A 193 8.36 24.63 -73.00
CA LEU A 193 9.45 24.94 -72.09
C LEU A 193 8.98 25.80 -70.91
N ILE A 194 8.19 26.86 -71.19
CA ILE A 194 7.63 27.72 -70.15
C ILE A 194 6.67 26.92 -69.25
N ALA A 195 5.74 26.16 -69.85
CA ALA A 195 4.78 25.36 -69.10
C ALA A 195 5.46 24.31 -68.20
N SER A 196 6.51 23.64 -68.71
CA SER A 196 7.30 22.67 -67.95
C SER A 196 8.07 23.33 -66.81
N SER A 197 8.68 24.51 -67.06
CA SER A 197 9.41 25.26 -66.03
C SER A 197 8.50 25.73 -64.91
N VAL A 198 7.33 26.30 -65.24
CA VAL A 198 6.32 26.72 -64.26
C VAL A 198 5.83 25.53 -63.44
N THR A 199 5.59 24.40 -64.09
CA THR A 199 5.20 23.15 -63.42
C THR A 199 6.25 22.70 -62.41
N ILE A 200 7.53 22.65 -62.81
CA ILE A 200 8.63 22.25 -61.91
C ILE A 200 8.70 23.18 -60.69
N ILE A 201 8.58 24.49 -60.89
CA ILE A 201 8.60 25.47 -59.79
C ILE A 201 7.41 25.26 -58.85
N LEU A 202 6.19 25.08 -59.38
CA LEU A 202 4.99 24.87 -58.57
C LEU A 202 5.05 23.55 -57.78
N LEU A 203 5.55 22.47 -58.39
CA LEU A 203 5.76 21.19 -57.72
C LEU A 203 6.86 21.30 -56.64
N GLY A 204 7.94 22.03 -56.92
CA GLY A 204 9.00 22.32 -55.94
C GLY A 204 8.47 23.11 -54.74
N LEU A 205 7.68 24.16 -54.97
CA LEU A 205 7.04 24.95 -53.91
C LEU A 205 6.04 24.11 -53.10
N LEU A 206 5.28 23.23 -53.75
CA LEU A 206 4.36 22.31 -53.09
C LEU A 206 5.13 21.32 -52.20
N GLY A 207 6.20 20.71 -52.72
CA GLY A 207 7.08 19.81 -51.98
C GLY A 207 7.71 20.50 -50.76
N TRP A 208 8.24 21.71 -50.94
CA TRP A 208 8.78 22.54 -49.86
C TRP A 208 7.74 22.85 -48.78
N ARG A 209 6.51 23.20 -49.17
CA ARG A 209 5.39 23.44 -48.23
C ARG A 209 5.00 22.18 -47.47
N ILE A 210 4.95 21.01 -48.12
CA ILE A 210 4.69 19.72 -47.47
C ILE A 210 5.80 19.39 -46.46
N TYR A 211 7.06 19.56 -46.86
CA TYR A 211 8.23 19.36 -45.99
C TYR A 211 8.17 20.22 -44.72
N LEU A 212 7.94 21.53 -44.86
CA LEU A 212 7.80 22.44 -43.72
C LEU A 212 6.61 22.08 -42.82
N SER A 213 5.51 21.60 -43.40
CA SER A 213 4.28 21.21 -42.70
C SER A 213 4.42 19.93 -41.87
N ILE A 214 5.47 19.13 -42.09
CA ILE A 214 5.76 17.91 -41.32
C ILE A 214 6.94 18.15 -40.38
N ARG A 215 8.02 18.79 -40.87
CA ARG A 215 9.23 19.01 -40.08
C ARG A 215 9.02 19.88 -38.85
N ARG A 216 8.27 20.99 -38.97
CA ARG A 216 8.09 21.93 -37.85
C ARG A 216 7.39 21.29 -36.64
N PRO A 217 6.19 20.67 -36.78
CA PRO A 217 5.53 20.05 -35.63
C PRO A 217 6.31 18.86 -35.07
N LEU A 218 7.05 18.13 -35.90
CA LEU A 218 7.89 17.03 -35.45
C LEU A 218 9.09 17.53 -34.62
N HIS A 219 9.67 18.66 -35.01
CA HIS A 219 10.72 19.32 -34.25
C HIS A 219 10.20 19.90 -32.93
N GLU A 220 9.01 20.54 -32.93
CA GLU A 220 8.36 21.03 -31.70
C GLU A 220 8.07 19.89 -30.72
N LEU A 221 7.59 18.74 -31.21
CA LEU A 221 7.39 17.55 -30.38
C LEU A 221 8.72 17.04 -29.80
N GLN A 222 9.75 16.94 -30.64
CA GLN A 222 11.09 16.51 -30.22
C GLN A 222 11.67 17.45 -29.15
N GLU A 223 11.56 18.76 -29.34
CA GLU A 223 12.06 19.77 -28.41
C GLU A 223 11.30 19.69 -27.07
N CYS A 224 9.98 19.54 -27.11
CA CYS A 224 9.17 19.33 -25.91
C CYS A 224 9.56 18.06 -25.16
N MET A 225 9.78 16.94 -25.87
CA MET A 225 10.27 15.69 -25.27
C MET A 225 11.67 15.86 -24.65
N SER A 226 12.56 16.60 -25.32
CA SER A 226 13.91 16.91 -24.81
C SER A 226 13.84 17.74 -23.54
N GLN A 227 12.97 18.76 -23.48
CA GLN A 227 12.78 19.59 -22.29
C GLN A 227 12.28 18.78 -21.09
N VAL A 228 11.34 17.85 -21.31
CA VAL A 228 10.89 16.92 -20.25
C VAL A 228 12.04 16.06 -19.76
N ALA A 229 12.84 15.49 -20.67
CA ALA A 229 13.93 14.59 -20.30
C ALA A 229 15.10 15.30 -19.58
N GLU A 230 15.42 16.53 -19.98
CA GLU A 230 16.57 17.28 -19.45
C GLU A 230 16.24 18.06 -18.17
N HIS A 231 15.02 18.58 -18.05
CA HIS A 231 14.63 19.45 -16.95
C HIS A 231 13.60 18.82 -16.00
N SER A 232 13.13 17.60 -16.30
CA SER A 232 12.06 16.92 -15.55
C SER A 232 10.82 17.80 -15.38
N ASP A 233 10.59 18.74 -16.31
CA ASP A 233 9.47 19.67 -16.24
C ASP A 233 8.26 19.04 -16.91
N LEU A 234 7.35 18.50 -16.09
CA LEU A 234 6.16 17.83 -16.56
C LEU A 234 5.04 18.81 -16.91
N ARG A 235 5.24 20.14 -16.76
CA ARG A 235 4.24 21.18 -17.09
C ARG A 235 4.28 21.58 -18.56
N VAL A 236 5.36 21.29 -19.27
CA VAL A 236 5.48 21.60 -20.69
C VAL A 236 4.46 20.82 -21.51
N ARG A 237 4.02 21.38 -22.64
CA ARG A 237 3.02 20.76 -23.51
C ARG A 237 3.41 20.93 -24.97
N ALA A 238 3.25 19.85 -25.74
CA ALA A 238 3.39 19.91 -27.19
C ALA A 238 2.09 20.50 -27.78
N ASN A 239 2.13 21.77 -28.17
CA ASN A 239 0.96 22.48 -28.70
C ASN A 239 0.86 22.37 -30.23
N ILE A 240 0.53 21.18 -30.73
CA ILE A 240 0.35 20.93 -32.15
C ILE A 240 -1.14 21.02 -32.50
N GLU A 241 -1.54 22.11 -33.14
CA GLU A 241 -2.93 22.31 -33.57
C GLU A 241 -3.30 21.44 -34.78
N GLY A 242 -4.43 20.73 -34.71
CA GLY A 242 -4.99 20.02 -35.85
C GLY A 242 -5.76 18.75 -35.46
N LYS A 243 -6.21 18.01 -36.47
CA LYS A 243 -6.83 16.67 -36.31
C LYS A 243 -6.00 15.55 -36.98
N HIS A 244 -4.82 15.90 -37.48
CA HIS A 244 -3.92 14.95 -38.16
C HIS A 244 -3.11 14.11 -37.16
N GLU A 245 -2.38 13.13 -37.67
CA GLU A 245 -1.65 12.14 -36.89
C GLU A 245 -0.67 12.78 -35.89
N LEU A 246 0.09 13.81 -36.29
CA LEU A 246 1.01 14.51 -35.37
C LEU A 246 0.29 15.23 -34.21
N ALA A 247 -0.91 15.78 -34.44
CA ALA A 247 -1.69 16.43 -33.37
C ALA A 247 -2.25 15.37 -32.39
N GLN A 248 -2.63 14.19 -32.90
CA GLN A 248 -3.02 13.06 -32.05
C GLN A 248 -1.84 12.53 -31.21
N ILE A 249 -0.64 12.45 -31.79
CA ILE A 249 0.58 12.07 -31.06
C ILE A 249 0.89 13.09 -29.96
N ALA A 250 0.85 14.39 -30.25
CA ALA A 250 1.02 15.43 -29.25
C ALA A 250 -0.03 15.36 -28.14
N GLY A 251 -1.30 15.07 -28.49
CA GLY A 251 -2.37 14.86 -27.53
C GLY A 251 -2.10 13.67 -26.60
N GLY A 252 -1.70 12.52 -27.15
CA GLY A 252 -1.31 11.34 -26.38
C GLY A 252 -0.10 11.58 -25.48
N PHE A 253 0.90 12.30 -25.98
CA PHE A 253 2.07 12.72 -25.20
C PHE A 253 1.68 13.64 -24.03
N ASN A 254 0.84 14.65 -24.28
CA ASN A 254 0.34 15.55 -23.23
C ASN A 254 -0.50 14.80 -22.18
N HIS A 255 -1.28 13.80 -22.59
CA HIS A 255 -2.03 12.95 -21.68
C HIS A 255 -1.10 12.12 -20.78
N MET A 256 -0.03 11.55 -21.34
CA MET A 256 1.01 10.87 -20.58
C MET A 256 1.68 11.80 -19.55
N LEU A 257 2.04 13.03 -19.95
CA LEU A 257 2.60 14.02 -19.01
C LEU A 257 1.64 14.35 -17.88
N ASN A 258 0.34 14.51 -18.16
CA ASN A 258 -0.66 14.76 -17.12
C ASN A 258 -0.77 13.57 -16.14
N GLN A 259 -0.74 12.34 -16.63
CA GLN A 259 -0.75 11.17 -15.75
C GLN A 259 0.52 11.10 -14.89
N MET A 260 1.69 11.44 -15.44
CA MET A 260 2.93 11.51 -14.67
C MET A 260 2.89 12.63 -13.62
N GLN A 261 2.31 13.80 -13.93
CA GLN A 261 2.12 14.88 -12.96
C GLN A 261 1.26 14.43 -11.78
N LEU A 262 0.13 13.78 -12.05
CA LEU A 262 -0.74 13.24 -10.99
C LEU A 262 -0.01 12.21 -10.13
N LEU A 263 0.70 11.26 -10.76
CA LEU A 263 1.46 10.23 -10.04
C LEU A 263 2.56 10.84 -9.15
N VAL A 264 3.32 11.81 -9.65
CA VAL A 264 4.35 12.50 -8.83
C VAL A 264 3.71 13.28 -7.68
N GLY A 265 2.57 13.94 -7.92
CA GLY A 265 1.80 14.62 -6.89
C GLY A 265 1.28 13.67 -5.80
N GLU A 266 0.75 12.51 -6.19
CA GLU A 266 0.31 11.45 -5.27
C GLU A 266 1.48 10.89 -4.47
N ILE A 267 2.63 10.63 -5.10
CA ILE A 267 3.85 10.18 -4.42
C ILE A 267 4.29 11.22 -3.39
N SER A 268 4.36 12.51 -3.76
CA SER A 268 4.76 13.57 -2.84
C SER A 268 3.81 13.70 -1.64
N ASN A 269 2.50 13.53 -1.85
CA ASN A 269 1.54 13.55 -0.75
C ASN A 269 1.69 12.32 0.16
N ALA A 270 1.87 11.13 -0.44
CA ALA A 270 2.06 9.89 0.30
C ALA A 270 3.36 9.89 1.12
N THR A 271 4.46 10.44 0.59
CA THR A 271 5.73 10.58 1.30
C THR A 271 5.64 11.58 2.45
N SER A 272 4.91 12.68 2.28
CA SER A 272 4.64 13.64 3.36
C SER A 272 3.86 12.99 4.51
N GLN A 273 2.81 12.23 4.18
CA GLN A 273 2.04 11.48 5.18
C GLN A 273 2.88 10.40 5.88
N LEU A 274 3.73 9.69 5.12
CA LEU A 274 4.64 8.70 5.69
C LEU A 274 5.66 9.33 6.65
N ALA A 275 6.22 10.49 6.31
CA ALA A 275 7.13 11.22 7.18
C ALA A 275 6.45 11.65 8.49
N ALA A 276 5.24 12.19 8.41
CA ALA A 276 4.46 12.58 9.59
C ALA A 276 4.12 11.36 10.47
N ALA A 277 3.68 10.25 9.88
CA ALA A 277 3.38 9.01 10.62
C ALA A 277 4.64 8.42 11.27
N ALA A 278 5.80 8.52 10.62
CA ALA A 278 7.07 8.08 11.17
C ALA A 278 7.50 8.96 12.37
N GLU A 279 7.37 10.29 12.28
CA GLU A 279 7.63 11.18 13.42
C GLU A 279 6.70 10.91 14.60
N GLU A 280 5.41 10.68 14.34
CA GLU A 280 4.43 10.32 15.36
C GLU A 280 4.79 8.98 16.04
N MET A 281 5.17 7.98 15.25
CA MET A 281 5.59 6.67 15.78
C MET A 281 6.89 6.76 16.59
N SER A 282 7.87 7.58 16.18
CA SER A 282 9.08 7.85 16.96
C SER A 282 8.73 8.49 18.31
N SER A 283 7.85 9.49 18.32
CA SER A 283 7.37 10.14 19.54
C SER A 283 6.66 9.16 20.50
N ILE A 284 5.74 8.34 19.96
CA ILE A 284 5.03 7.30 20.73
C ILE A 284 6.01 6.27 21.30
N SER A 285 7.00 5.85 20.52
CA SER A 285 8.01 4.87 20.94
C SER A 285 8.89 5.42 22.05
N SER A 286 9.36 6.67 21.91
CA SER A 286 10.13 7.37 22.93
C SER A 286 9.33 7.53 24.24
N HIS A 287 8.06 7.93 24.14
CA HIS A 287 7.17 8.02 25.30
C HIS A 287 6.94 6.66 25.96
N SER A 288 6.71 5.60 25.17
CA SER A 288 6.53 4.23 25.66
C SER A 288 7.77 3.77 26.42
N SER A 289 8.98 4.03 25.90
CA SER A 289 10.24 3.72 26.59
C SER A 289 10.33 4.39 27.96
N GLN A 290 9.93 5.67 28.08
CA GLN A 290 9.88 6.36 29.37
C GLN A 290 8.89 5.73 30.35
N VAL A 291 7.69 5.39 29.88
CA VAL A 291 6.65 4.75 30.70
C VAL A 291 7.12 3.38 31.18
N ILE A 292 7.73 2.58 30.31
CA ILE A 292 8.24 1.25 30.65
C ILE A 292 9.36 1.34 31.69
N ASN A 293 10.27 2.32 31.58
CA ASN A 293 11.31 2.54 32.59
C ASN A 293 10.72 2.90 33.96
N ARG A 294 9.66 3.72 33.99
CA ARG A 294 8.95 4.03 35.23
C ARG A 294 8.27 2.79 35.81
N GLN A 295 7.59 2.01 34.97
CA GLN A 295 6.91 0.77 35.38
C GLN A 295 7.90 -0.24 35.97
N ARG A 296 9.11 -0.35 35.43
CA ARG A 296 10.17 -1.20 36.01
C ARG A 296 10.54 -0.78 37.42
N ALA A 297 10.74 0.51 37.66
CA ALA A 297 11.03 1.02 39.00
C ALA A 297 9.88 0.72 39.99
N GLU A 298 8.63 0.84 39.54
CA GLU A 298 7.46 0.49 40.35
C GLU A 298 7.41 -1.02 40.64
N VAL A 299 7.74 -1.89 39.67
CA VAL A 299 7.83 -3.35 39.86
C VAL A 299 8.93 -3.73 40.83
N GLU A 300 10.12 -3.11 40.73
CA GLU A 300 11.22 -3.31 41.68
C GLU A 300 10.81 -2.95 43.11
N GLN A 301 10.08 -1.83 43.29
CA GLN A 301 9.58 -1.43 44.60
C GLN A 301 8.54 -2.42 45.15
N VAL A 302 7.63 -2.91 44.32
CA VAL A 302 6.66 -3.93 44.73
C VAL A 302 7.37 -5.24 45.08
N ALA A 303 8.38 -5.64 44.30
CA ALA A 303 9.16 -6.85 44.59
C ALA A 303 9.91 -6.74 45.93
N ALA A 304 10.45 -5.57 46.27
CA ALA A 304 11.04 -5.32 47.58
C ALA A 304 9.99 -5.45 48.70
N ALA A 305 8.82 -4.84 48.55
CA ALA A 305 7.73 -4.95 49.51
C ALA A 305 7.21 -6.39 49.68
N MET A 306 7.19 -7.19 48.60
CA MET A 306 6.82 -8.60 48.66
C MET A 306 7.85 -9.43 49.41
N ASN A 307 9.15 -9.16 49.26
CA ASN A 307 10.18 -9.83 50.05
C ASN A 307 10.06 -9.51 51.55
N GLU A 308 9.77 -8.24 51.90
CA GLU A 308 9.46 -7.86 53.29
C GLU A 308 8.21 -8.57 53.80
N MET A 309 7.16 -8.68 52.98
CA MET A 309 5.92 -9.39 53.32
C MET A 309 6.17 -10.87 53.60
N VAL A 310 6.95 -11.57 52.77
CA VAL A 310 7.32 -12.98 53.02
C VAL A 310 8.03 -13.13 54.36
N ALA A 311 8.96 -12.22 54.69
CA ALA A 311 9.65 -12.25 55.97
C ALA A 311 8.68 -12.03 57.15
N THR A 312 7.78 -11.04 57.04
CA THR A 312 6.80 -10.74 58.11
C THR A 312 5.81 -11.88 58.31
N VAL A 313 5.32 -12.49 57.23
CA VAL A 313 4.42 -13.65 57.31
C VAL A 313 5.10 -14.84 58.00
N ARG A 314 6.39 -15.06 57.71
CA ARG A 314 7.19 -16.10 58.39
C ARG A 314 7.33 -15.83 59.88
N ASP A 315 7.56 -14.57 60.26
CA ASP A 315 7.64 -14.16 61.67
C ASP A 315 6.29 -14.32 62.40
N VAL A 316 5.17 -14.02 61.72
CA VAL A 316 3.82 -14.24 62.27
C VAL A 316 3.54 -15.73 62.48
N ALA A 317 3.91 -16.59 61.52
CA ALA A 317 3.78 -18.05 61.67
C ALA A 317 4.58 -18.56 62.88
N GLY A 318 5.85 -18.16 63.01
CA GLY A 318 6.69 -18.52 64.16
C GLY A 318 6.18 -17.95 65.48
N SER A 319 5.58 -16.76 65.47
CA SER A 319 4.95 -16.17 66.66
C SER A 319 3.71 -16.95 67.09
N ALA A 320 2.89 -17.40 66.14
CA ALA A 320 1.73 -18.23 66.41
C ALA A 320 2.13 -19.62 66.98
N GLU A 321 3.17 -20.24 66.43
CA GLU A 321 3.71 -21.51 66.93
C GLU A 321 4.24 -21.39 68.37
N ASN A 322 4.99 -20.32 68.67
CA ASN A 322 5.44 -20.03 70.04
C ASN A 322 4.26 -19.76 70.99
N ALA A 323 3.25 -19.01 70.54
CA ALA A 323 2.07 -18.75 71.35
C ALA A 323 1.25 -20.03 71.61
N ASP A 324 1.21 -20.98 70.66
CA ASP A 324 0.58 -22.29 70.84
C ASP A 324 1.31 -23.15 71.87
N LEU A 325 2.65 -23.16 71.84
CA LEU A 325 3.49 -23.81 72.86
C LEU A 325 3.19 -23.26 74.26
N GLU A 326 3.09 -21.93 74.39
CA GLU A 326 2.83 -21.28 75.67
C GLU A 326 1.40 -21.46 76.16
N ALA A 327 0.44 -21.54 75.24
CA ALA A 327 -0.93 -21.97 75.57
C ALA A 327 -0.93 -23.40 76.11
N LYS A 328 -0.24 -24.35 75.46
CA LYS A 328 -0.14 -25.74 75.94
C LYS A 328 0.52 -25.84 77.31
N ASN A 329 1.58 -25.09 77.56
CA ASN A 329 2.24 -25.02 78.87
C ASN A 329 1.31 -24.47 79.96
N THR A 330 0.53 -23.43 79.63
CA THR A 330 -0.45 -22.84 80.55
C THR A 330 -1.60 -23.81 80.84
N LEU A 331 -2.05 -24.57 79.84
CA LEU A 331 -3.10 -25.59 79.99
C LEU A 331 -2.67 -26.68 80.97
N ASP A 332 -1.45 -27.20 80.83
CA ASP A 332 -0.88 -28.19 81.76
C ASP A 332 -0.75 -27.63 83.19
N ALA A 333 -0.36 -26.36 83.33
CA ALA A 333 -0.30 -25.71 84.63
C ALA A 333 -1.69 -25.54 85.27
N SER A 334 -2.71 -25.17 84.49
CA SER A 334 -4.10 -25.08 84.95
C SER A 334 -4.66 -26.43 85.37
N ASP A 335 -4.41 -27.50 84.59
CA ASP A 335 -4.84 -28.86 84.91
C ASP A 335 -4.19 -29.36 86.21
N ARG A 336 -2.87 -29.14 86.38
CA ARG A 336 -2.17 -29.43 87.63
C ARG A 336 -2.71 -28.61 88.81
N GLY A 337 -2.98 -27.32 88.60
CA GLY A 337 -3.61 -26.47 89.60
C GLY A 337 -4.98 -26.99 90.03
N GLY A 338 -5.81 -27.43 89.08
CA GLY A 338 -7.12 -28.01 89.34
C GLY A 338 -7.04 -29.30 90.15
N GLN A 339 -6.04 -30.16 89.88
CA GLN A 339 -5.78 -31.36 90.68
C GLN A 339 -5.44 -31.02 92.15
N VAL A 340 -4.59 -30.01 92.37
CA VAL A 340 -4.22 -29.55 93.73
C VAL A 340 -5.44 -28.99 94.46
N VAL A 341 -6.28 -28.22 93.79
CA VAL A 341 -7.52 -27.69 94.36
C VAL A 341 -8.49 -28.83 94.73
N ASN A 342 -8.67 -29.81 93.87
CA ASN A 342 -9.52 -30.98 94.16
C ASN A 342 -9.01 -31.76 95.40
N GLN A 343 -7.69 -31.89 95.55
CA GLN A 343 -7.10 -32.49 96.75
C GLN A 343 -7.37 -31.64 98.00
N ALA A 344 -7.30 -30.30 97.89
CA ALA A 344 -7.61 -29.39 98.99
C ALA A 344 -9.09 -29.45 99.41
N VAL A 345 -10.01 -29.53 98.45
CA VAL A 345 -11.46 -29.73 98.71
C VAL A 345 -11.69 -31.05 99.45
N ALA A 346 -11.09 -32.15 98.98
CA ALA A 346 -11.20 -33.45 99.64
C ALA A 346 -10.65 -33.44 101.07
N ALA A 347 -9.44 -32.90 101.27
CA ALA A 347 -8.82 -32.78 102.59
C ALA A 347 -9.63 -31.90 103.55
N THR A 348 -10.27 -30.86 103.03
CA THR A 348 -11.15 -29.98 103.82
C THR A 348 -12.45 -30.71 104.21
N GLY A 349 -13.01 -31.52 103.32
CA GLY A 349 -14.15 -32.40 103.62
C GLY A 349 -13.81 -33.41 104.72
N ASP A 350 -12.64 -34.04 104.65
CA ASP A 350 -12.15 -34.95 105.69
C ASP A 350 -11.96 -34.23 107.03
N LEU A 351 -11.43 -33.00 107.02
CA LEU A 351 -11.28 -32.16 108.20
C LEU A 351 -12.64 -31.83 108.85
N VAL A 352 -13.65 -31.44 108.05
CA VAL A 352 -15.01 -31.21 108.54
C VAL A 352 -15.56 -32.46 109.23
N GLY A 353 -15.36 -33.64 108.64
CA GLY A 353 -15.77 -34.91 109.23
C GLY A 353 -15.02 -35.24 110.53
N GLN A 354 -13.72 -34.97 110.60
CA GLN A 354 -12.92 -35.15 111.82
C GLN A 354 -13.39 -34.21 112.94
N VAL A 355 -13.52 -32.91 112.67
CA VAL A 355 -13.98 -31.92 113.65
C VAL A 355 -15.36 -32.27 114.18
N SER A 356 -16.27 -32.74 113.32
CA SER A 356 -17.60 -33.19 113.74
C SER A 356 -17.55 -34.38 114.71
N ARG A 357 -16.65 -35.35 114.49
CA ARG A 357 -16.48 -36.50 115.40
C ARG A 357 -15.92 -36.07 116.76
N VAL A 358 -14.91 -35.20 116.77
CA VAL A 358 -14.35 -34.72 118.04
C VAL A 358 -15.37 -33.87 118.80
N ALA A 359 -16.20 -33.08 118.11
CA ALA A 359 -17.29 -32.34 118.74
C ALA A 359 -18.31 -33.27 119.43
N GLU A 360 -18.64 -34.41 118.81
CA GLU A 360 -19.50 -35.44 119.41
C GLU A 360 -18.86 -36.08 120.65
N GLU A 361 -17.57 -36.44 120.59
CA GLU A 361 -16.85 -36.99 121.74
C GLU A 361 -16.78 -36.00 122.91
N VAL A 362 -16.52 -34.72 122.64
CA VAL A 362 -16.48 -33.67 123.68
C VAL A 362 -17.87 -33.44 124.29
N ALA A 363 -18.94 -33.53 123.49
CA ALA A 363 -20.31 -33.44 124.00
C ALA A 363 -20.65 -34.60 124.95
N ILE A 364 -20.10 -35.80 124.72
CA ILE A 364 -20.20 -36.92 125.67
C ILE A 364 -19.48 -36.58 126.98
N VAL A 365 -18.27 -36.03 126.92
CA VAL A 365 -17.51 -35.62 128.12
C VAL A 365 -18.23 -34.53 128.91
N GLU A 366 -18.87 -33.57 128.23
CA GLU A 366 -19.70 -32.54 128.86
C GLU A 366 -20.85 -33.18 129.66
N LYS A 367 -21.58 -34.12 129.05
CA LYS A 367 -22.67 -34.85 129.68
C LYS A 367 -22.21 -35.74 130.85
N ASP A 368 -21.08 -36.43 130.70
CA ASP A 368 -20.49 -37.23 131.78
C ASP A 368 -20.03 -36.35 132.94
N SER A 369 -19.51 -35.15 132.65
CA SER A 369 -19.13 -34.16 133.66
C SER A 369 -20.33 -33.60 134.42
N GLU A 370 -21.46 -33.35 133.74
CA GLU A 370 -22.74 -33.01 134.40
C GLU A 370 -23.23 -34.12 135.32
N ALA A 371 -23.15 -35.38 134.88
CA ALA A 371 -23.54 -36.54 135.69
C ALA A 371 -22.66 -36.65 136.95
N ILE A 372 -21.33 -36.45 136.82
CA ILE A 372 -20.41 -36.42 137.96
C ILE A 372 -20.75 -35.24 138.89
N GLY A 373 -21.04 -34.06 138.35
CA GLY A 373 -21.46 -32.90 139.13
C GLY A 373 -22.68 -33.21 140.01
N SER A 374 -23.71 -33.85 139.44
CA SER A 374 -24.90 -34.28 140.18
C SER A 374 -24.58 -35.29 141.28
N VAL A 375 -23.67 -36.24 141.04
CA VAL A 375 -23.22 -37.20 142.07
C VAL A 375 -22.49 -36.48 143.19
N ILE A 376 -21.64 -35.50 142.88
CA ILE A 376 -20.91 -34.71 143.88
C ILE A 376 -21.87 -33.86 144.73
N ASP A 377 -22.92 -33.28 144.14
CA ASP A 377 -23.96 -32.58 144.90
C ASP A 377 -24.66 -33.52 145.90
N VAL A 378 -24.95 -34.77 145.51
CA VAL A 378 -25.51 -35.79 146.42
C VAL A 378 -24.52 -36.15 147.54
N ILE A 379 -23.24 -36.34 147.22
CA ILE A 379 -22.21 -36.65 148.24
C ILE A 379 -22.04 -35.48 149.20
N ASN A 380 -22.04 -34.24 148.72
CA ASN A 380 -21.97 -33.04 149.56
C ASN A 380 -23.19 -32.95 150.49
N GLY A 381 -24.39 -33.25 149.97
CA GLY A 381 -25.61 -33.37 150.77
C GLY A 381 -25.55 -34.47 151.84
N ILE A 382 -24.98 -35.64 151.51
CA ILE A 382 -24.76 -36.73 152.47
C ILE A 382 -23.73 -36.31 153.53
N ALA A 383 -22.64 -35.64 153.14
CA ALA A 383 -21.62 -35.16 154.05
C ALA A 383 -22.17 -34.08 155.00
N GLU A 384 -23.04 -33.19 154.51
CA GLU A 384 -23.74 -32.20 155.34
C GLU A 384 -24.69 -32.85 156.35
N GLN A 385 -25.49 -33.82 155.89
CA GLN A 385 -26.34 -34.61 156.77
C GLN A 385 -25.52 -35.39 157.81
N THR A 386 -24.38 -35.95 157.41
CA THR A 386 -23.48 -36.70 158.29
C THR A 386 -22.83 -35.78 159.33
N ASN A 387 -22.44 -34.56 158.94
CA ASN A 387 -21.92 -33.53 159.83
C ASN A 387 -22.97 -33.11 160.88
N LEU A 388 -24.23 -32.93 160.46
CA LEU A 388 -25.35 -32.62 161.35
C LEU A 388 -25.68 -33.77 162.31
N LEU A 389 -25.68 -35.02 161.82
CA LEU A 389 -25.88 -36.22 162.64
C LEU A 389 -24.75 -36.38 163.66
N ALA A 390 -23.50 -36.17 163.25
CA ALA A 390 -22.33 -36.22 164.12
C ALA A 390 -22.36 -35.12 165.18
N LEU A 391 -22.77 -33.90 164.83
CA LEU A 391 -22.96 -32.81 165.78
C LEU A 391 -24.03 -33.17 166.84
N ASN A 392 -25.17 -33.71 166.41
CA ASN A 392 -26.22 -34.16 167.33
C ASN A 392 -25.74 -35.29 168.24
N ALA A 393 -24.95 -36.24 167.71
CA ALA A 393 -24.35 -37.31 168.49
C ALA A 393 -23.31 -36.80 169.51
N ALA A 394 -22.48 -35.82 169.13
CA ALA A 394 -21.51 -35.19 170.02
C ALA A 394 -22.19 -34.43 171.17
N ILE A 395 -23.30 -33.72 170.86
CA ILE A 395 -24.13 -33.06 171.88
C ILE A 395 -24.71 -34.07 172.88
N GLU A 396 -25.26 -35.19 172.41
CA GLU A 396 -25.87 -36.19 173.30
C GLU A 396 -24.82 -36.99 174.08
N ALA A 397 -23.64 -37.23 173.50
CA ALA A 397 -22.49 -37.81 174.19
C ALA A 397 -21.94 -36.91 175.31
N ALA A 398 -21.89 -35.60 175.11
CA ALA A 398 -21.56 -34.62 176.16
C ALA A 398 -22.61 -34.62 177.28
N ARG A 399 -23.88 -34.88 176.95
CA ARG A 399 -25.00 -34.96 177.89
C ARG A 399 -24.96 -36.21 178.80
N ALA A 400 -24.38 -37.31 178.31
CA ALA A 400 -24.21 -38.56 179.06
C ALA A 400 -23.02 -38.57 180.05
N GLY A 401 -22.24 -37.48 180.13
CA GLY A 401 -21.14 -37.32 181.08
C GLY A 401 -20.01 -38.36 180.88
N GLU A 402 -19.41 -38.86 181.97
CA GLU A 402 -18.24 -39.77 181.92
C GLU A 402 -18.51 -41.10 181.17
N GLN A 403 -19.76 -41.56 181.08
CA GLN A 403 -20.12 -42.77 180.31
C GLN A 403 -20.15 -42.51 178.78
N GLY A 404 -20.23 -41.25 178.35
CA GLY A 404 -20.33 -40.85 176.94
C GLY A 404 -19.00 -40.52 176.25
N ARG A 405 -17.87 -40.52 176.98
CA ARG A 405 -16.55 -40.10 176.44
C ARG A 405 -16.11 -40.87 175.21
N GLY A 406 -16.32 -42.19 175.18
CA GLY A 406 -16.00 -43.00 174.00
C GLY A 406 -16.84 -42.64 172.78
N PHE A 407 -18.12 -42.32 172.99
CA PHE A 407 -19.04 -41.89 171.93
C PHE A 407 -18.74 -40.47 171.43
N ALA A 408 -18.33 -39.56 172.32
CA ALA A 408 -17.97 -38.19 171.96
C ALA A 408 -16.76 -38.16 171.00
N VAL A 409 -15.73 -38.98 171.26
CA VAL A 409 -14.56 -39.09 170.37
C VAL A 409 -14.95 -39.62 168.99
N VAL A 410 -15.83 -40.63 168.93
CA VAL A 410 -16.32 -41.16 167.65
C VAL A 410 -17.16 -40.11 166.92
N ALA A 411 -18.01 -39.36 167.61
CA ALA A 411 -18.82 -38.31 167.01
C ALA A 411 -17.97 -37.15 166.45
N ASP A 412 -16.94 -36.71 167.17
CA ASP A 412 -15.99 -35.70 166.67
C ASP A 412 -15.17 -36.22 165.48
N GLU A 413 -14.78 -37.49 165.47
CA GLU A 413 -14.09 -38.12 164.33
C GLU A 413 -15.00 -38.21 163.10
N VAL A 414 -16.27 -38.59 163.27
CA VAL A 414 -17.26 -38.59 162.18
C VAL A 414 -17.54 -37.17 161.67
N ARG A 415 -17.58 -36.18 162.57
CA ARG A 415 -17.75 -34.76 162.21
C ARG A 415 -16.55 -34.26 161.40
N SER A 416 -15.33 -34.57 161.83
CA SER A 416 -14.10 -34.24 161.11
C SER A 416 -14.06 -34.91 159.74
N LEU A 417 -14.47 -36.19 159.65
CA LEU A 417 -14.55 -36.92 158.39
C LEU A 417 -15.59 -36.31 157.44
N ALA A 418 -16.76 -35.91 157.95
CA ALA A 418 -17.80 -35.26 157.18
C ALA A 418 -17.35 -33.88 156.65
N GLN A 419 -16.66 -33.08 157.47
CA GLN A 419 -16.10 -31.80 157.05
C GLN A 419 -14.99 -31.98 155.99
N ARG A 420 -14.08 -32.94 156.17
CA ARG A 420 -13.07 -33.29 155.16
C ARG A 420 -13.70 -33.79 153.85
N THR A 421 -14.83 -34.50 153.94
CA THR A 421 -15.60 -34.95 152.77
C THR A 421 -16.21 -33.75 152.04
N GLN A 422 -16.80 -32.79 152.76
CA GLN A 422 -17.32 -31.55 152.18
C GLN A 422 -16.24 -30.71 151.49
N GLU A 423 -15.08 -30.52 152.15
CA GLU A 423 -13.93 -29.82 151.57
C GLU A 423 -13.46 -30.50 150.28
N SER A 424 -13.35 -31.84 150.29
CA SER A 424 -12.96 -32.62 149.10
C SER A 424 -14.02 -32.54 147.99
N THR A 425 -15.31 -32.59 148.31
CA THR A 425 -16.38 -32.43 147.31
C THR A 425 -16.41 -31.03 146.71
N ALA A 426 -16.12 -29.99 147.50
CA ALA A 426 -16.03 -28.62 147.00
C ALA A 426 -14.85 -28.44 146.03
N GLU A 427 -13.69 -29.04 146.34
CA GLU A 427 -12.55 -29.08 145.42
C GLU A 427 -12.89 -29.82 144.11
N ILE A 428 -13.54 -30.99 144.20
CA ILE A 428 -13.97 -31.74 143.01
C ILE A 428 -15.01 -30.93 142.21
N GLN A 429 -15.95 -30.26 142.85
CA GLN A 429 -16.96 -29.43 142.20
C GLN A 429 -16.31 -28.25 141.44
N GLN A 430 -15.25 -27.65 142.00
CA GLN A 430 -14.46 -26.65 141.29
C GLN A 430 -13.71 -27.23 140.09
N VAL A 431 -13.19 -28.45 140.19
CA VAL A 431 -12.55 -29.16 139.06
C VAL A 431 -13.58 -29.47 137.96
N ILE A 432 -14.76 -29.97 138.32
CA ILE A 432 -15.86 -30.27 137.39
C ILE A 432 -16.39 -29.00 136.72
N GLY A 433 -16.55 -27.90 137.47
CA GLY A 433 -16.96 -26.61 136.88
C GLY A 433 -15.93 -26.08 135.88
N ARG A 434 -14.63 -26.24 136.14
CA ARG A 434 -13.57 -25.92 135.16
C ARG A 434 -13.59 -26.87 133.95
N LEU A 435 -13.88 -28.15 134.17
CA LEU A 435 -13.98 -29.15 133.11
C LEU A 435 -15.16 -28.83 132.17
N GLN A 436 -16.35 -28.58 132.73
CA GLN A 436 -17.55 -28.17 131.99
C GLN A 436 -17.35 -26.86 131.21
N GLY A 437 -16.74 -25.85 131.84
CA GLY A 437 -16.38 -24.61 131.14
C GLY A 437 -15.37 -24.84 130.02
N GLY A 438 -14.40 -25.75 130.23
CA GLY A 438 -13.42 -26.15 129.23
C GLY A 438 -14.02 -26.91 128.05
N THR A 439 -14.94 -27.86 128.31
CA THR A 439 -15.63 -28.62 127.26
C THR A 439 -16.55 -27.72 126.45
N SER A 440 -17.34 -26.84 127.09
CA SER A 440 -18.23 -25.90 126.40
C SER A 440 -17.45 -24.95 125.47
N ASN A 441 -16.34 -24.38 125.95
CA ASN A 441 -15.45 -23.56 125.11
C ASN A 441 -14.84 -24.35 123.94
N THR A 442 -14.53 -25.63 124.16
CA THR A 442 -13.99 -26.52 123.13
C THR A 442 -15.02 -26.82 122.04
N VAL A 443 -16.29 -27.06 122.42
CA VAL A 443 -17.41 -27.25 121.47
C VAL A 443 -17.61 -26.00 120.61
N VAL A 444 -17.62 -24.80 121.21
CA VAL A 444 -17.72 -23.54 120.46
C VAL A 444 -16.56 -23.36 119.49
N ALA A 445 -15.32 -23.63 119.93
CA ALA A 445 -14.14 -23.54 119.07
C ALA A 445 -14.18 -24.56 117.91
N MET A 446 -14.71 -25.77 118.15
CA MET A 446 -14.92 -26.78 117.11
C MET A 446 -15.98 -26.35 116.10
N GLN A 447 -17.06 -25.73 116.53
CA GLN A 447 -18.10 -25.25 115.62
C GLN A 447 -17.61 -24.11 114.72
N VAL A 448 -16.83 -23.18 115.27
CA VAL A 448 -16.15 -22.13 114.47
C VAL A 448 -15.14 -22.76 113.49
N SER A 449 -14.38 -23.75 113.94
CA SER A 449 -13.42 -24.46 113.07
C SER A 449 -14.12 -25.21 111.93
N GLN A 450 -15.28 -25.80 112.21
CA GLN A 450 -16.12 -26.46 111.20
C GLN A 450 -16.65 -25.47 110.17
N GLU A 451 -17.19 -24.33 110.61
CA GLU A 451 -17.67 -23.27 109.71
C GLU A 451 -16.54 -22.73 108.82
N GLN A 452 -15.37 -22.49 109.41
CA GLN A 452 -14.20 -22.02 108.68
C GLN A 452 -13.67 -23.05 107.66
N ALA A 453 -13.70 -24.34 108.01
CA ALA A 453 -13.35 -25.42 107.08
C ALA A 453 -14.35 -25.48 105.91
N VAL A 454 -15.67 -25.46 106.17
CA VAL A 454 -16.70 -25.42 105.11
C VAL A 454 -16.49 -24.23 104.17
N LYS A 455 -16.24 -23.04 104.73
CA LYS A 455 -15.96 -21.83 103.95
C LYS A 455 -14.70 -21.99 103.08
N THR A 456 -13.63 -22.55 103.64
CA THR A 456 -12.38 -22.78 102.93
C THR A 456 -12.57 -23.80 101.79
N GLY A 457 -13.39 -24.83 102.01
CA GLY A 457 -13.76 -25.80 100.99
C GLY A 457 -14.52 -25.17 99.83
N SER A 458 -15.51 -24.31 100.12
CA SER A 458 -16.27 -23.58 99.10
C SER A 458 -15.38 -22.62 98.29
N GLN A 459 -14.43 -21.92 98.94
CA GLN A 459 -13.48 -21.06 98.24
C GLN A 459 -12.51 -21.85 97.36
N ALA A 460 -12.09 -23.03 97.80
CA ALA A 460 -11.29 -23.93 96.98
C ALA A 460 -12.09 -24.41 95.75
N GLU A 461 -13.35 -24.78 95.91
CA GLU A 461 -14.22 -25.17 94.80
C GLU A 461 -14.38 -24.04 93.76
N GLU A 462 -14.60 -22.79 94.21
CA GLU A 462 -14.66 -21.62 93.34
C GLU A 462 -13.34 -21.40 92.57
N ALA A 463 -12.19 -21.57 93.24
CA ALA A 463 -10.89 -21.52 92.57
C ALA A 463 -10.72 -22.65 91.53
N GLY A 464 -11.29 -23.82 91.78
CA GLY A 464 -11.30 -24.95 90.84
C GLY A 464 -12.09 -24.63 89.57
N VAL A 465 -13.27 -24.03 89.71
CA VAL A 465 -14.09 -23.56 88.58
C VAL A 465 -13.33 -22.51 87.76
N ALA A 466 -12.69 -21.53 88.41
CA ALA A 466 -11.91 -20.51 87.72
C ALA A 466 -10.73 -21.10 86.92
N LEU A 467 -10.03 -22.11 87.47
CA LEU A 467 -8.96 -22.82 86.75
C LEU A 467 -9.49 -23.58 85.53
N GLN A 468 -10.69 -24.13 85.61
CA GLN A 468 -11.33 -24.82 84.49
C GLN A 468 -11.75 -23.85 83.38
N GLU A 469 -12.28 -22.67 83.73
CA GLU A 469 -12.57 -21.60 82.77
C GLU A 469 -11.28 -21.10 82.06
N ILE A 470 -10.18 -20.96 82.82
CA ILE A 470 -8.86 -20.63 82.26
C ILE A 470 -8.42 -21.71 81.27
N ALA A 471 -8.51 -23.00 81.64
CA ALA A 471 -8.14 -24.11 80.77
C ALA A 471 -8.93 -24.10 79.45
N GLU A 472 -10.24 -23.83 79.50
CA GLU A 472 -11.06 -23.71 78.29
C GLU A 472 -10.69 -22.49 77.43
N ALA A 473 -10.41 -21.35 78.04
CA ALA A 473 -9.96 -20.16 77.33
C ALA A 473 -8.62 -20.40 76.62
N VAL A 474 -7.69 -21.07 77.29
CA VAL A 474 -6.37 -21.42 76.76
C VAL A 474 -6.47 -22.43 75.61
N ARG A 475 -7.37 -23.43 75.68
CA ARG A 475 -7.64 -24.33 74.54
C ARG A 475 -8.09 -23.55 73.30
N ARG A 476 -9.00 -22.58 73.45
CA ARG A 476 -9.43 -21.72 72.33
C ARG A 476 -8.28 -20.89 71.76
N ILE A 477 -7.35 -20.43 72.59
CA ILE A 477 -6.14 -19.71 72.14
C ILE A 477 -5.23 -20.63 71.31
N SER A 478 -5.02 -21.87 71.74
CA SER A 478 -4.26 -22.88 70.97
C SER A 478 -4.89 -23.16 69.60
N ASP A 479 -6.22 -23.30 69.54
CA ASP A 479 -6.94 -23.47 68.28
C ASP A 479 -6.77 -22.25 67.34
N LEU A 480 -6.86 -21.03 67.89
CA LEU A 480 -6.65 -19.80 67.13
C LEU A 480 -5.22 -19.68 66.59
N ASN A 481 -4.22 -20.03 67.40
CA ASN A 481 -2.82 -20.00 66.97
C ASN A 481 -2.56 -21.01 65.84
N THR A 482 -3.19 -22.19 65.90
CA THR A 482 -3.11 -23.18 64.80
C THR A 482 -3.71 -22.63 63.49
N GLN A 483 -4.82 -21.90 63.57
CA GLN A 483 -5.41 -21.23 62.41
C GLN A 483 -4.53 -20.09 61.88
N ILE A 484 -3.94 -19.29 62.75
CA ILE A 484 -3.02 -18.21 62.35
C ILE A 484 -1.79 -18.78 61.65
N ALA A 485 -1.20 -19.87 62.17
CA ALA A 485 -0.08 -20.55 61.54
C ALA A 485 -0.46 -21.05 60.13
N SER A 486 -1.59 -21.74 60.00
CA SER A 486 -2.08 -22.26 58.71
C SER A 486 -2.35 -21.13 57.69
N ALA A 487 -3.01 -20.05 58.12
CA ALA A 487 -3.27 -18.89 57.28
C ALA A 487 -1.98 -18.17 56.86
N SER A 488 -0.97 -18.15 57.73
CA SER A 488 0.34 -17.57 57.43
C SER A 488 1.10 -18.42 56.39
N GLU A 489 1.03 -19.75 56.47
CA GLU A 489 1.59 -20.62 55.43
C GLU A 489 0.94 -20.39 54.06
N GLU A 490 -0.39 -20.25 54.01
CA GLU A 490 -1.11 -19.93 52.78
C GLU A 490 -0.70 -18.56 52.24
N GLN A 491 -0.61 -17.53 53.09
CA GLN A 491 -0.12 -16.21 52.71
C GLN A 491 1.32 -16.25 52.17
N SER A 492 2.19 -17.07 52.75
CA SER A 492 3.57 -17.24 52.26
C SER A 492 3.57 -17.81 50.83
N SER A 493 2.74 -18.82 50.56
CA SER A 493 2.61 -19.40 49.21
C SER A 493 2.10 -18.37 48.20
N VAL A 494 1.08 -17.58 48.56
CA VAL A 494 0.54 -16.52 47.70
C VAL A 494 1.59 -15.43 47.45
N ALA A 495 2.36 -15.06 48.46
CA ALA A 495 3.41 -14.07 48.32
C ALA A 495 4.54 -14.53 47.39
N GLU A 496 4.93 -15.81 47.44
CA GLU A 496 5.89 -16.39 46.49
C GLU A 496 5.36 -16.41 45.04
N GLU A 497 4.08 -16.70 44.85
CA GLU A 497 3.43 -16.67 43.54
C GLU A 497 3.38 -15.24 42.96
N ILE A 498 3.05 -14.25 43.79
CA ILE A 498 3.10 -12.83 43.41
C ILE A 498 4.53 -12.44 43.03
N ASN A 499 5.54 -12.87 43.80
CA ASN A 499 6.94 -12.57 43.50
C ASN A 499 7.36 -13.16 42.14
N ARG A 500 6.95 -14.39 41.84
CA ARG A 500 7.16 -15.01 40.52
C ARG A 500 6.46 -14.24 39.39
N SER A 501 5.25 -13.73 39.65
CA SER A 501 4.51 -12.90 38.69
C SER A 501 5.19 -11.55 38.44
N LEU A 502 5.78 -10.94 39.46
CA LEU A 502 6.54 -9.69 39.33
C LEU A 502 7.79 -9.87 38.47
N VAL A 503 8.49 -11.00 38.58
CA VAL A 503 9.61 -11.35 37.69
C VAL A 503 9.14 -11.40 36.23
N ALA A 504 8.03 -12.09 35.96
CA ALA A 504 7.48 -12.17 34.60
C ALA A 504 7.04 -10.79 34.06
N ILE A 505 6.48 -9.92 34.91
CA ILE A 505 6.14 -8.54 34.54
C ILE A 505 7.40 -7.73 34.22
N ASN A 506 8.47 -7.87 35.01
CA ASN A 506 9.73 -7.18 34.76
C ASN A 506 10.38 -7.63 33.44
N ASP A 507 10.35 -8.94 33.15
CA ASP A 507 10.86 -9.49 31.90
C ASP A 507 10.05 -8.97 30.69
N GLY A 508 8.72 -8.96 30.79
CA GLY A 508 7.84 -8.39 29.76
C GLY A 508 8.03 -6.88 29.57
N ALA A 509 8.34 -6.14 30.65
CA ALA A 509 8.70 -4.73 30.56
C ALA A 509 10.04 -4.54 29.83
N GLN A 510 11.04 -5.39 30.08
CA GLN A 510 12.32 -5.34 29.38
C GLN A 510 12.17 -5.66 27.87
N GLU A 511 11.33 -6.63 27.52
CA GLU A 511 11.01 -6.93 26.13
C GLU A 511 10.29 -5.76 25.46
N SER A 512 9.31 -5.16 26.14
CA SER A 512 8.59 -3.98 25.67
C SER A 512 9.51 -2.78 25.45
N ALA A 513 10.48 -2.55 26.35
CA ALA A 513 11.47 -1.48 26.19
C ALA A 513 12.31 -1.69 24.93
N THR A 514 12.75 -2.92 24.69
CA THR A 514 13.52 -3.30 23.50
C THR A 514 12.69 -3.07 22.23
N GLY A 515 11.42 -3.48 22.24
CA GLY A 515 10.49 -3.26 21.13
C GLY A 515 10.23 -1.78 20.84
N ALA A 516 10.10 -0.96 21.88
CA ALA A 516 9.96 0.49 21.75
C ALA A 516 11.20 1.12 21.09
N THR A 517 12.41 0.75 21.51
CA THR A 517 13.64 1.24 20.87
C THR A 517 13.74 0.81 19.40
N GLN A 518 13.39 -0.45 19.08
CA GLN A 518 13.37 -0.91 17.68
C GLN A 518 12.35 -0.16 16.81
N ALA A 519 11.18 0.15 17.36
CA ALA A 519 10.16 0.94 16.67
C ALA A 519 10.61 2.39 16.44
N GLU A 520 11.32 2.99 17.40
CA GLU A 520 11.94 4.31 17.25
C GLU A 520 12.99 4.32 16.12
N GLU A 521 13.89 3.33 16.09
CA GLU A 521 14.90 3.18 15.03
C GLU A 521 14.25 2.99 13.64
N ALA A 522 13.25 2.11 13.54
CA ALA A 522 12.52 1.88 12.30
C ALA A 522 11.79 3.15 11.82
N SER A 523 11.25 3.93 12.76
CA SER A 523 10.60 5.21 12.47
C SER A 523 11.59 6.23 11.91
N HIS A 524 12.79 6.31 12.46
CA HIS A 524 13.85 7.16 11.90
C HIS A 524 14.23 6.77 10.48
N GLU A 525 14.37 5.47 10.19
CA GLU A 525 14.63 4.99 8.83
C GLU A 525 13.48 5.27 7.86
N LEU A 526 12.23 5.12 8.30
CA LEU A 526 11.05 5.48 7.49
C LEU A 526 11.01 6.97 7.18
N SER A 527 11.29 7.83 8.15
CA SER A 527 11.38 9.29 7.94
C SER A 527 12.49 9.64 6.94
N ARG A 528 13.66 9.01 7.05
CA ARG A 528 14.77 9.17 6.10
C ARG A 528 14.39 8.72 4.69
N LEU A 529 13.72 7.58 4.56
CA LEU A 529 13.25 7.07 3.26
C LEU A 529 12.18 7.98 2.66
N ALA A 530 11.22 8.44 3.46
CA ALA A 530 10.19 9.39 3.04
C ALA A 530 10.79 10.71 2.55
N SER A 531 11.78 11.25 3.25
CA SER A 531 12.54 12.43 2.83
C SER A 531 13.29 12.18 1.51
N SER A 532 13.95 11.02 1.35
CA SER A 532 14.63 10.68 0.09
C SER A 532 13.67 10.55 -1.09
N LEU A 533 12.48 9.99 -0.88
CA LEU A 533 11.45 9.89 -1.92
C LEU A 533 10.85 11.26 -2.24
N GLN A 534 10.65 12.11 -1.23
CA GLN A 534 10.21 13.49 -1.40
C GLN A 534 11.21 14.29 -2.24
N ASP A 535 12.51 14.15 -1.97
CA ASP A 535 13.58 14.79 -2.76
C ASP A 535 13.58 14.28 -4.21
N MET A 536 13.35 12.98 -4.43
CA MET A 536 13.27 12.41 -5.77
C MET A 536 12.04 12.90 -6.53
N ALA A 537 10.89 13.01 -5.87
CA ALA A 537 9.67 13.59 -6.44
C ALA A 537 9.84 15.08 -6.74
N ALA A 538 10.52 15.84 -5.87
CA ALA A 538 10.78 17.27 -6.03
C ALA A 538 11.70 17.60 -7.23
N ARG A 539 12.45 16.62 -7.76
CA ARG A 539 13.20 16.79 -9.02
C ARG A 539 12.28 17.00 -10.21
N PHE A 540 11.06 16.47 -10.17
CA PHE A 540 10.06 16.69 -11.19
C PHE A 540 9.31 17.99 -10.89
N ARG A 541 9.21 18.87 -11.89
CA ARG A 541 8.39 20.07 -11.78
C ARG A 541 6.98 19.72 -12.25
N VAL A 542 6.07 19.62 -11.29
CA VAL A 542 4.67 19.26 -11.51
C VAL A 542 3.80 20.49 -11.65
#